data_AF-A0A2V2GJK6-F1
#
_entry.id   AF-A0A2V2GJK6-F1
#
_cell.length_a   1.000
_cell.length_b   1.000
_cell.length_c   1.000
_cell.angle_alpha   90.00
_cell.angle_beta   90.00
_cell.angle_gamma   90.00
#
_symmetry.space_group_name_H-M   'P 1'
#
loop_
_entity.id
_entity.type
_entity.pdbx_description
1 polymer ?
#
loop_
_entity_poly.entity_id
_entity_poly.type
_entity_poly.pdbx_seq_one_letter_code
_entity_poly.pdbx_strand_id
1 'polypeptide(L)'
;MSKANGVSSAIGKIVTYILVVLLVLGIAGVAAYFVAKDEGISFYVEFGKKRYLSGVDEANISVYPKQMYSFPVKSLTGENIDYSVSVSSNGEHNFAFVYDGKFYDFYVKDDTENNDYSEAFGLRKNADGFSITLPEKISVERIIEAKFGGEIQLQKELNDALPYFTITVVSGENSLRFYVSLCGEVTGIELDIPLIIF
;
A
#
# COMPACT_ATOMS: atom_id res chain seq x y z
N MET A 1 -44.46 50.23 -19.02
CA MET A 1 -43.49 49.83 -17.98
C MET A 1 -43.63 48.33 -17.79
N SER A 2 -42.64 47.52 -18.19
CA SER A 2 -42.69 46.05 -18.07
C SER A 2 -41.66 45.61 -17.02
N LYS A 3 -42.10 44.90 -15.99
CA LYS A 3 -41.29 44.43 -14.86
C LYS A 3 -40.60 43.11 -15.22
N ALA A 4 -39.29 43.13 -15.38
CA ALA A 4 -38.44 41.95 -15.51
C ALA A 4 -37.76 41.62 -14.17
N ASN A 5 -38.53 41.21 -13.15
CA ASN A 5 -37.98 40.96 -11.79
C ASN A 5 -38.09 39.49 -11.32
N GLY A 6 -38.57 38.56 -12.16
CA GLY A 6 -38.82 37.17 -11.74
C GLY A 6 -37.60 36.24 -11.79
N VAL A 7 -36.82 36.32 -12.88
CA VAL A 7 -35.76 35.36 -13.18
C VAL A 7 -34.47 35.65 -12.40
N SER A 8 -34.17 36.92 -12.12
CA SER A 8 -32.98 37.34 -11.36
C SER A 8 -33.03 36.95 -9.88
N SER A 9 -34.21 36.94 -9.24
CA SER A 9 -34.34 36.56 -7.83
C SER A 9 -34.27 35.06 -7.59
N ALA A 10 -34.73 34.25 -8.55
CA ALA A 10 -34.65 32.79 -8.48
C ALA A 10 -33.20 32.30 -8.65
N ILE A 11 -32.47 32.86 -9.63
CA ILE A 11 -31.04 32.58 -9.83
C ILE A 11 -30.23 33.01 -8.60
N GLY A 12 -30.52 34.19 -8.04
CA GLY A 12 -29.85 34.68 -6.82
C GLY A 12 -30.02 33.73 -5.64
N LYS A 13 -31.24 33.22 -5.40
CA LYS A 13 -31.50 32.24 -4.32
C LYS A 13 -30.72 30.94 -4.53
N ILE A 14 -30.70 30.41 -5.76
CA ILE A 14 -29.95 29.19 -6.07
C ILE A 14 -28.46 29.39 -5.79
N VAL A 15 -27.89 30.52 -6.24
CA VAL A 15 -26.49 30.86 -5.95
C VAL A 15 -26.23 30.97 -4.45
N THR A 16 -27.12 31.62 -3.69
CA THR A 16 -27.00 31.71 -2.23
C THR A 16 -27.03 30.33 -1.58
N TYR A 17 -27.95 29.43 -1.97
CA TYR A 17 -27.98 28.07 -1.43
C TYR A 17 -26.70 27.30 -1.73
N ILE A 18 -26.18 27.38 -2.96
CA ILE A 18 -24.90 26.74 -3.32
C ILE A 18 -23.77 27.29 -2.45
N LEU A 19 -23.68 28.61 -2.28
CA LEU A 19 -22.64 29.23 -1.44
C LEU A 19 -22.76 28.81 0.03
N VAL A 20 -23.97 28.72 0.58
CA VAL A 20 -24.19 28.24 1.96
C VAL A 20 -23.77 26.79 2.10
N VAL A 21 -24.11 25.93 1.14
CA VAL A 21 -23.68 24.52 1.15
C VAL A 21 -22.15 24.41 1.06
N LEU A 22 -21.52 25.16 0.16
CA LEU A 22 -20.06 25.19 0.04
C LEU A 22 -19.39 25.73 1.31
N LEU A 23 -19.99 26.71 1.98
CA LEU A 23 -19.48 27.24 3.24
C LEU A 23 -19.53 26.18 4.36
N VAL A 24 -20.65 25.47 4.49
CA VAL A 24 -20.79 24.39 5.48
C VAL A 24 -19.82 23.26 5.20
N LEU A 25 -19.68 22.84 3.93
CA LEU A 25 -18.68 21.84 3.53
C LEU A 25 -17.25 22.31 3.80
N GLY A 26 -16.96 23.59 3.57
CA GLY A 26 -15.68 24.20 3.89
C GLY A 26 -15.37 24.14 5.39
N ILE A 27 -16.32 24.52 6.25
CA ILE A 27 -16.17 24.45 7.72
C ILE A 27 -15.98 23.01 8.17
N ALA A 28 -16.78 22.07 7.65
CA ALA A 28 -16.65 20.66 7.98
C ALA A 28 -15.28 20.09 7.56
N GLY A 29 -14.79 20.47 6.37
CA GLY A 29 -13.47 20.08 5.88
C GLY A 29 -12.33 20.61 6.77
N VAL A 30 -12.42 21.87 7.22
CA VAL A 30 -11.44 22.45 8.15
C VAL A 30 -11.48 21.74 9.50
N ALA A 31 -12.66 21.46 10.05
CA ALA A 31 -12.80 20.74 11.31
C ALA A 31 -12.19 19.34 11.23
N ALA A 32 -12.47 18.59 10.15
CA ALA A 32 -11.90 17.26 9.91
C ALA A 32 -10.37 17.31 9.79
N TYR A 33 -9.80 18.34 9.17
CA TYR A 33 -8.35 18.53 9.09
C TYR A 33 -7.70 18.71 10.46
N PHE A 34 -8.29 19.53 11.34
CA PHE A 34 -7.76 19.72 12.70
C PHE A 34 -7.84 18.44 13.54
N VAL A 35 -8.93 17.67 13.42
CA VAL A 35 -9.06 16.37 14.09
C VAL A 35 -7.99 15.39 13.61
N ALA A 36 -7.81 15.25 12.29
CA ALA A 36 -6.77 14.38 11.73
C ALA A 36 -5.36 14.77 12.19
N LYS A 37 -5.08 16.08 12.28
CA LYS A 37 -3.81 16.59 12.81
C LYS A 37 -3.64 16.25 14.30
N ASP A 38 -4.68 16.42 15.11
CA ASP A 38 -4.64 16.12 16.55
C ASP A 38 -4.51 14.61 16.82
N GLU A 39 -5.04 13.76 15.94
CA GLU A 39 -4.85 12.31 15.96
C GLU A 39 -3.45 11.87 15.49
N GLY A 40 -2.57 12.82 15.16
CA GLY A 40 -1.18 12.56 14.79
C GLY A 40 -0.97 12.26 13.32
N ILE A 41 -2.01 12.23 12.47
CA ILE A 41 -1.84 11.95 11.03
C ILE A 41 -0.96 13.03 10.40
N SER A 42 0.22 12.63 9.93
CA SER A 42 1.22 13.56 9.37
C SER A 42 1.40 13.41 7.87
N PHE A 43 1.19 12.21 7.33
CA PHE A 43 1.39 11.93 5.91
C PHE A 43 0.36 10.97 5.35
N TYR A 44 0.32 10.87 4.04
CA TYR A 44 -0.43 9.85 3.34
C TYR A 44 0.34 9.31 2.15
N VAL A 45 0.01 8.08 1.77
CA VAL A 45 0.59 7.40 0.60
C VAL A 45 -0.50 7.16 -0.43
N GLU A 46 -0.20 7.44 -1.69
CA GLU A 46 -1.11 7.17 -2.80
C GLU A 46 -0.77 5.82 -3.45
N PHE A 47 -1.77 4.94 -3.58
CA PHE A 47 -1.63 3.68 -4.30
C PHE A 47 -2.97 3.28 -4.91
N GLY A 48 -2.99 2.81 -6.16
CA GLY A 48 -4.22 2.37 -6.82
C GLY A 48 -5.34 3.42 -6.86
N LYS A 49 -4.99 4.71 -7.05
CA LYS A 49 -5.91 5.88 -7.01
C LYS A 49 -6.57 6.14 -5.64
N LYS A 50 -6.12 5.47 -4.57
CA LYS A 50 -6.56 5.70 -3.20
C LYS A 50 -5.46 6.41 -2.40
N ARG A 51 -5.87 7.09 -1.33
CA ARG A 51 -4.97 7.68 -0.33
C ARG A 51 -5.10 6.87 0.95
N TYR A 52 -3.96 6.59 1.57
CA TYR A 52 -3.85 5.84 2.82
C TYR A 52 -3.16 6.74 3.85
N LEU A 53 -3.86 7.04 4.93
CA LEU A 53 -3.45 7.98 5.97
C LEU A 53 -2.58 7.30 7.03
N SER A 54 -1.46 7.91 7.39
CA SER A 54 -0.57 7.41 8.44
C SER A 54 -1.26 7.36 9.81
N GLY A 55 -0.96 6.33 10.60
CA GLY A 55 -1.46 6.19 11.98
C GLY A 55 -2.90 5.68 12.12
N VAL A 56 -3.65 5.61 11.02
CA VAL A 56 -5.05 5.16 11.01
C VAL A 56 -5.29 4.03 10.03
N ASP A 57 -4.75 4.13 8.82
CA ASP A 57 -4.97 3.12 7.80
C ASP A 57 -3.95 1.98 7.88
N GLU A 58 -4.41 0.78 7.55
CA GLU A 58 -3.60 -0.35 7.11
C GLU A 58 -4.25 -0.92 5.85
N ALA A 59 -3.44 -1.44 4.92
CA ALA A 59 -3.96 -1.88 3.64
C ALA A 59 -3.34 -3.19 3.17
N ASN A 60 -4.17 -4.05 2.58
CA ASN A 60 -3.69 -5.17 1.77
C ASN A 60 -3.57 -4.71 0.32
N ILE A 61 -2.41 -4.93 -0.29
CA ILE A 61 -2.14 -4.63 -1.69
C ILE A 61 -1.74 -5.89 -2.44
N SER A 62 -2.22 -6.00 -3.68
CA SER A 62 -1.83 -7.07 -4.59
C SER A 62 -0.80 -6.56 -5.57
N VAL A 63 0.28 -7.32 -5.73
CA VAL A 63 1.36 -7.00 -6.64
C VAL A 63 1.64 -8.18 -7.57
N TYR A 64 2.01 -7.86 -8.80
CA TYR A 64 2.14 -8.80 -9.91
C TYR A 64 3.57 -8.76 -10.46
N PRO A 65 4.07 -9.88 -11.03
CA PRO A 65 5.41 -9.96 -11.59
C PRO A 65 5.61 -8.95 -12.72
N LYS A 66 6.87 -8.57 -12.97
CA LYS A 66 7.28 -7.65 -14.07
C LYS A 66 6.64 -6.27 -14.02
N GLN A 67 6.07 -5.87 -12.87
CA GLN A 67 5.50 -4.55 -12.68
C GLN A 67 6.34 -3.73 -11.71
N MET A 68 6.44 -2.44 -12.03
CA MET A 68 6.93 -1.42 -11.12
C MET A 68 5.73 -0.75 -10.46
N TYR A 69 5.75 -0.67 -9.13
CA TYR A 69 4.72 0.00 -8.36
C TYR A 69 5.30 1.27 -7.75
N SER A 70 4.64 2.40 -7.97
CA SER A 70 5.02 3.71 -7.40
C SER A 70 4.05 4.11 -6.30
N PHE A 71 4.61 4.64 -5.22
CA PHE A 71 3.92 5.05 -4.01
C PHE A 71 4.33 6.49 -3.69
N PRO A 72 3.61 7.49 -4.23
CA PRO A 72 3.81 8.88 -3.85
C PRO A 72 3.52 9.06 -2.35
N VAL A 73 4.43 9.73 -1.65
CA VAL A 73 4.31 10.05 -0.22
C VAL A 73 4.12 11.55 -0.10
N LYS A 74 3.06 11.98 0.58
CA LYS A 74 2.69 13.40 0.66
C LYS A 74 2.31 13.81 2.06
N SER A 75 2.56 15.09 2.34
CA SER A 75 2.20 15.70 3.61
C SER A 75 0.73 16.04 3.68
N LEU A 76 0.15 15.81 4.84
CA LEU A 76 -1.19 16.29 5.13
C LEU A 76 -1.20 17.82 5.27
N THR A 77 -0.13 18.40 5.82
CA THR A 77 -0.01 19.84 6.11
C THR A 77 0.64 20.64 4.99
N GLY A 78 1.24 19.96 4.01
CA GLY A 78 2.01 20.57 2.92
C GLY A 78 3.46 20.88 3.26
N GLU A 79 3.92 20.53 4.47
CA GLU A 79 5.33 20.60 4.86
C GLU A 79 6.13 19.46 4.22
N ASN A 80 7.46 19.64 4.08
CA ASN A 80 8.32 18.54 3.67
C ASN A 80 8.32 17.45 4.74
N ILE A 81 8.23 16.20 4.29
CA ILE A 81 8.30 15.03 5.16
C ILE A 81 9.65 14.37 5.00
N ASP A 82 10.31 14.13 6.13
CA ASP A 82 11.37 13.14 6.20
C ASP A 82 10.78 11.79 6.62
N TYR A 83 10.71 10.86 5.67
CA TYR A 83 10.17 9.52 5.92
C TYR A 83 11.22 8.44 5.65
N SER A 84 11.10 7.31 6.33
CA SER A 84 11.77 6.07 5.96
C SER A 84 10.76 5.08 5.38
N VAL A 85 11.26 4.15 4.57
CA VAL A 85 10.46 3.05 4.04
C VAL A 85 11.31 1.79 4.03
N SER A 86 10.71 0.67 4.41
CA SER A 86 11.29 -0.66 4.33
C SER A 86 10.27 -1.68 3.87
N VAL A 87 10.75 -2.79 3.32
CA VAL A 87 9.95 -4.00 3.10
C VAL A 87 10.48 -5.06 4.05
N SER A 88 9.63 -5.64 4.90
CA SER A 88 10.03 -6.65 5.87
C SER A 88 9.20 -7.92 5.81
N SER A 89 9.70 -9.03 6.36
CA SER A 89 8.89 -10.21 6.61
C SER A 89 7.76 -9.91 7.62
N ASN A 90 6.60 -10.52 7.40
CA ASN A 90 5.45 -10.43 8.28
C ASN A 90 5.49 -11.55 9.32
N GLY A 91 5.71 -11.18 10.58
CA GLY A 91 5.78 -12.12 11.71
C GLY A 91 4.49 -12.90 11.99
N GLU A 92 3.32 -12.43 11.53
CA GLU A 92 2.05 -13.15 11.66
C GLU A 92 2.01 -14.45 10.84
N HIS A 93 2.88 -14.56 9.83
CA HIS A 93 2.95 -15.71 8.92
C HIS A 93 4.32 -16.37 8.94
N ASN A 94 4.95 -16.43 10.11
CA ASN A 94 6.29 -16.99 10.27
C ASN A 94 6.37 -18.49 9.91
N PHE A 95 7.57 -18.92 9.48
CA PHE A 95 7.90 -20.30 9.18
C PHE A 95 9.41 -20.51 9.16
N ALA A 96 9.83 -21.78 9.28
CA ALA A 96 11.23 -22.16 9.15
C ALA A 96 11.57 -22.55 7.70
N PHE A 97 12.79 -22.26 7.29
CA PHE A 97 13.40 -22.72 6.05
C PHE A 97 14.87 -23.11 6.30
N VAL A 98 15.45 -23.86 5.37
CA VAL A 98 16.87 -24.24 5.41
C VAL A 98 17.61 -23.56 4.27
N TYR A 99 18.74 -22.94 4.59
CA TYR A 99 19.69 -22.40 3.62
C TYR A 99 21.09 -22.87 4.00
N ASP A 100 21.84 -23.40 3.03
CA ASP A 100 23.19 -23.93 3.24
C ASP A 100 23.30 -24.89 4.46
N GLY A 101 22.31 -25.77 4.60
CA GLY A 101 22.21 -26.76 5.69
C GLY A 101 21.89 -26.20 7.08
N LYS A 102 21.61 -24.89 7.21
CA LYS A 102 21.24 -24.23 8.48
C LYS A 102 19.77 -23.84 8.49
N PHE A 103 19.13 -23.97 9.65
CA PHE A 103 17.76 -23.53 9.87
C PHE A 103 17.70 -22.01 10.11
N TYR A 104 16.71 -21.37 9.50
CA TYR A 104 16.38 -19.97 9.64
C TYR A 104 14.88 -19.80 9.86
N ASP A 105 14.51 -18.81 10.66
CA ASP A 105 13.12 -18.35 10.77
C ASP A 105 12.90 -17.19 9.80
N PHE A 106 11.78 -17.24 9.07
CA PHE A 106 11.39 -16.19 8.11
C PHE A 106 11.26 -14.82 8.77
N TYR A 107 10.81 -14.80 10.02
CA TYR A 107 10.74 -13.62 10.87
C TYR A 107 11.41 -13.89 12.23
N VAL A 108 12.28 -12.98 12.64
CA VAL A 108 12.93 -12.98 13.97
C VAL A 108 12.60 -11.67 14.66
N LYS A 109 11.97 -11.73 15.83
CA LYS A 109 11.59 -10.52 16.56
C LYS A 109 12.83 -9.67 16.90
N ASP A 110 12.71 -8.36 16.68
CA ASP A 110 13.74 -7.35 16.95
C ASP A 110 15.03 -7.48 16.10
N ASP A 111 15.04 -8.36 15.08
CA ASP A 111 16.14 -8.50 14.12
C ASP A 111 15.76 -7.82 12.79
N THR A 112 16.13 -6.55 12.66
CA THR A 112 15.81 -5.76 11.47
C THR A 112 16.56 -6.24 10.23
N GLU A 113 17.77 -6.78 10.37
CA GLU A 113 18.57 -7.27 9.25
C GLU A 113 18.01 -8.57 8.69
N ASN A 114 17.67 -9.53 9.55
CA ASN A 114 17.00 -10.77 9.13
C ASN A 114 15.66 -10.50 8.47
N ASN A 115 14.93 -9.51 8.96
CA ASN A 115 13.59 -9.22 8.45
C ASN A 115 13.58 -8.29 7.24
N ASP A 116 14.69 -7.65 6.86
CA ASP A 116 14.69 -6.69 5.73
C ASP A 116 14.75 -7.39 4.37
N TYR A 117 13.73 -7.16 3.54
CA TYR A 117 13.63 -7.65 2.16
C TYR A 117 13.59 -6.49 1.15
N SER A 118 13.94 -5.27 1.56
CA SER A 118 13.87 -4.06 0.73
C SER A 118 14.64 -4.22 -0.59
N GLU A 119 15.84 -4.81 -0.54
CA GLU A 119 16.64 -5.05 -1.75
C GLU A 119 16.02 -6.11 -2.67
N ALA A 120 15.50 -7.20 -2.11
CA ALA A 120 14.84 -8.26 -2.88
C ALA A 120 13.55 -7.78 -3.59
N PHE A 121 12.91 -6.73 -3.05
CA PHE A 121 11.79 -6.03 -3.67
C PHE A 121 12.21 -4.88 -4.61
N GLY A 122 13.52 -4.66 -4.79
CA GLY A 122 14.05 -3.56 -5.59
C GLY A 122 13.56 -2.20 -5.10
N LEU A 123 13.42 -2.02 -3.78
CA LEU A 123 12.93 -0.79 -3.18
C LEU A 123 13.85 0.38 -3.53
N ARG A 124 13.26 1.44 -4.10
CA ARG A 124 13.94 2.71 -4.40
C ARG A 124 13.14 3.85 -3.77
N LYS A 125 13.77 4.63 -2.90
CA LYS A 125 13.21 5.84 -2.28
C LYS A 125 13.69 7.09 -3.01
N ASN A 126 12.83 8.08 -3.16
CA ASN A 126 13.16 9.45 -3.52
C ASN A 126 12.49 10.44 -2.54
N ALA A 127 12.48 11.74 -2.83
CA ALA A 127 11.92 12.74 -1.92
C ALA A 127 10.38 12.73 -1.88
N ASP A 128 9.73 12.37 -3.00
CA ASP A 128 8.29 12.49 -3.21
C ASP A 128 7.57 11.13 -3.12
N GLY A 129 8.31 10.06 -2.82
CA GLY A 129 7.76 8.70 -2.78
C GLY A 129 8.79 7.60 -2.99
N PHE A 130 8.29 6.38 -3.10
CA PHE A 130 9.13 5.22 -3.34
C PHE A 130 8.53 4.31 -4.41
N SER A 131 9.32 3.36 -4.86
CA SER A 131 8.89 2.33 -5.78
C SER A 131 9.47 0.98 -5.42
N ILE A 132 8.74 -0.08 -5.73
CA ILE A 132 9.24 -1.45 -5.73
C ILE A 132 9.21 -1.99 -7.17
N THR A 133 10.14 -2.88 -7.48
CA THR A 133 10.21 -3.54 -8.79
C THR A 133 10.29 -5.03 -8.57
N LEU A 134 9.30 -5.75 -9.06
CA LEU A 134 9.23 -7.19 -8.87
C LEU A 134 9.91 -7.95 -10.01
N PRO A 135 10.62 -9.06 -9.69
CA PRO A 135 11.25 -9.90 -10.69
C PRO A 135 10.22 -10.62 -11.58
N GLU A 136 10.70 -11.29 -12.63
CA GLU A 136 9.83 -11.96 -13.61
C GLU A 136 8.98 -13.09 -13.02
N LYS A 137 9.53 -13.81 -12.05
CA LYS A 137 8.85 -14.85 -11.29
C LYS A 137 8.80 -14.40 -9.85
N ILE A 138 7.60 -14.25 -9.31
CA ILE A 138 7.40 -13.91 -7.91
C ILE A 138 6.81 -15.08 -7.15
N SER A 139 7.47 -15.43 -6.06
CA SER A 139 6.93 -16.25 -4.98
C SER A 139 7.67 -15.86 -3.71
N VAL A 140 7.12 -16.25 -2.55
CA VAL A 140 7.80 -16.03 -1.26
C VAL A 140 9.17 -16.69 -1.25
N GLU A 141 9.25 -17.93 -1.73
CA GLU A 141 10.49 -18.69 -1.89
C GLU A 141 11.52 -17.92 -2.72
N ARG A 142 11.16 -17.47 -3.94
CA ARG A 142 12.07 -16.75 -4.83
C ARG A 142 12.61 -15.45 -4.22
N ILE A 143 11.79 -14.76 -3.43
CA ILE A 143 12.22 -13.53 -2.76
C ILE A 143 13.22 -13.85 -1.64
N ILE A 144 13.03 -14.94 -0.91
CA ILE A 144 13.98 -15.38 0.11
C ILE A 144 15.28 -15.85 -0.55
N GLU A 145 15.22 -16.63 -1.64
CA GLU A 145 16.40 -17.03 -2.40
C GLU A 145 17.20 -15.82 -2.90
N ALA A 146 16.52 -14.79 -3.38
CA ALA A 146 17.16 -13.55 -3.82
C ALA A 146 17.89 -12.83 -2.68
N LYS A 147 17.32 -12.84 -1.47
CA LYS A 147 17.97 -12.28 -0.27
C LYS A 147 19.20 -13.09 0.16
N PHE A 148 19.10 -14.41 0.20
CA PHE A 148 20.17 -15.27 0.69
C PHE A 148 21.25 -15.56 -0.37
N GLY A 149 20.96 -15.31 -1.65
CA GLY A 149 21.89 -15.52 -2.76
C GLY A 149 21.97 -16.97 -3.23
N GLY A 150 20.95 -17.79 -2.94
CA GLY A 150 20.91 -19.20 -3.32
C GLY A 150 19.60 -19.89 -2.98
N GLU A 151 19.49 -21.16 -3.36
CA GLU A 151 18.28 -21.97 -3.15
C GLU A 151 18.02 -22.24 -1.66
N ILE A 152 16.75 -22.27 -1.28
CA ILE A 152 16.31 -22.64 0.07
C ILE A 152 15.46 -23.91 0.06
N GLN A 153 15.27 -24.51 1.23
CA GLN A 153 14.32 -25.60 1.41
C GLN A 153 13.25 -25.19 2.41
N LEU A 154 12.04 -24.98 1.92
CA LEU A 154 10.88 -24.70 2.77
C LEU A 154 10.55 -25.93 3.63
N GLN A 155 10.28 -25.70 4.92
CA GLN A 155 9.90 -26.78 5.84
C GLN A 155 8.37 -27.01 5.88
N LYS A 156 7.61 -26.24 5.10
CA LYS A 156 6.17 -26.37 4.91
C LYS A 156 5.74 -25.79 3.57
N GLU A 157 4.58 -26.22 3.10
CA GLU A 157 3.89 -25.55 1.99
C GLU A 157 3.39 -24.17 2.42
N LEU A 158 3.53 -23.18 1.54
CA LEU A 158 3.09 -21.81 1.79
C LEU A 158 1.72 -21.57 1.17
N ASN A 159 0.96 -20.63 1.75
CA ASN A 159 -0.36 -20.26 1.26
C ASN A 159 -0.26 -18.94 0.49
N ASP A 160 -0.41 -18.99 -0.83
CA ASP A 160 -0.29 -17.83 -1.72
C ASP A 160 -1.30 -16.70 -1.43
N ALA A 161 -2.37 -16.96 -0.66
CA ALA A 161 -3.32 -15.93 -0.24
C ALA A 161 -2.83 -15.07 0.93
N LEU A 162 -1.76 -15.47 1.64
CA LEU A 162 -1.29 -14.78 2.83
C LEU A 162 -0.25 -13.69 2.50
N PRO A 163 -0.33 -12.51 3.15
CA PRO A 163 0.64 -11.44 2.96
C PRO A 163 1.91 -11.67 3.80
N TYR A 164 2.88 -12.40 3.25
CA TYR A 164 4.15 -12.70 3.94
C TYR A 164 5.09 -11.50 4.09
N PHE A 165 4.84 -10.40 3.39
CA PHE A 165 5.69 -9.21 3.44
C PHE A 165 4.86 -7.97 3.77
N THR A 166 5.50 -7.02 4.46
CA THR A 166 4.91 -5.75 4.84
C THR A 166 5.80 -4.61 4.38
N ILE A 167 5.23 -3.64 3.66
CA ILE A 167 5.89 -2.36 3.42
C ILE A 167 5.52 -1.44 4.58
N THR A 168 6.51 -0.90 5.27
CA THR A 168 6.29 0.05 6.36
C THR A 168 6.89 1.40 5.98
N VAL A 169 6.06 2.43 5.99
CA VAL A 169 6.46 3.82 5.81
C VAL A 169 6.38 4.51 7.16
N VAL A 170 7.43 5.21 7.58
CA VAL A 170 7.51 5.87 8.89
C VAL A 170 7.94 7.32 8.73
N SER A 171 7.30 8.23 9.46
CA SER A 171 7.71 9.63 9.58
C SER A 171 7.44 10.10 11.01
N GLY A 172 8.51 10.38 11.76
CA GLY A 172 8.41 10.67 13.19
C GLY A 172 7.80 9.49 13.95
N GLU A 173 6.73 9.74 14.70
CA GLU A 173 5.99 8.72 15.47
C GLU A 173 4.91 8.00 14.65
N ASN A 174 4.67 8.45 13.41
CA ASN A 174 3.60 7.92 12.57
C ASN A 174 4.12 6.84 11.63
N SER A 175 3.31 5.81 11.43
CA SER A 175 3.59 4.75 10.47
C SER A 175 2.37 4.40 9.64
N LEU A 176 2.62 3.83 8.46
CA LEU A 176 1.62 3.26 7.58
C LEU A 176 2.14 1.91 7.09
N ARG A 177 1.28 0.89 7.13
CA ARG A 177 1.63 -0.48 6.73
C ARG A 177 0.80 -0.94 5.55
N PHE A 178 1.50 -1.49 4.56
CA PHE A 178 0.91 -2.23 3.46
C PHE A 178 1.30 -3.70 3.55
N TYR A 179 0.31 -4.57 3.76
CA TYR A 179 0.44 -6.01 3.67
C TYR A 179 0.44 -6.42 2.20
N VAL A 180 1.50 -7.11 1.76
CA VAL A 180 1.75 -7.39 0.34
C VAL A 180 1.37 -8.81 0.00
N SER A 181 0.33 -8.97 -0.82
CA SER A 181 -0.05 -10.24 -1.44
C SER A 181 0.62 -10.37 -2.80
N LEU A 182 1.38 -11.46 -3.00
CA LEU A 182 2.06 -11.77 -4.25
C LEU A 182 1.11 -12.53 -5.16
N CYS A 183 0.72 -11.92 -6.29
CA CYS A 183 -0.12 -12.57 -7.28
C CYS A 183 0.76 -13.12 -8.41
N GLY A 184 0.97 -14.44 -8.43
CA GLY A 184 1.74 -15.12 -9.48
C GLY A 184 1.17 -14.90 -10.90
N GLU A 185 1.96 -15.26 -11.92
CA GLU A 185 1.44 -15.27 -13.30
C GLU A 185 0.30 -16.29 -13.40
N VAL A 186 -0.86 -15.87 -13.93
CA VAL A 186 -1.96 -16.80 -14.26
C VAL A 186 -1.51 -17.61 -15.47
N THR A 187 -0.97 -18.80 -15.25
CA THR A 187 -0.57 -19.73 -16.30
C THR A 187 -1.79 -20.50 -16.82
N GLY A 188 -2.68 -19.80 -17.52
CA GLY A 188 -3.80 -20.42 -18.25
C GLY A 188 -5.00 -20.82 -17.39
N ILE A 189 -6.19 -20.64 -17.95
CA ILE A 189 -7.41 -21.27 -17.46
C ILE A 189 -7.45 -22.67 -18.06
N GLU A 190 -7.30 -23.71 -17.24
CA GLU A 190 -7.66 -25.07 -17.66
C GLU A 190 -9.19 -25.13 -17.74
N LEU A 191 -9.73 -24.99 -18.95
CA LEU A 191 -11.13 -25.31 -19.20
C LEU A 191 -11.24 -26.83 -19.29
N ASP A 192 -11.80 -27.46 -18.25
CA ASP A 192 -12.25 -28.85 -18.33
C ASP A 192 -13.48 -28.90 -19.25
N ILE A 193 -13.24 -29.03 -20.56
CA ILE A 193 -14.30 -29.19 -21.55
C ILE A 193 -14.64 -30.68 -21.58
N PRO A 194 -15.82 -31.12 -21.07
CA PRO A 194 -16.23 -32.50 -21.25
C PRO A 194 -16.36 -32.78 -22.75
N LEU A 195 -15.67 -33.83 -23.21
CA LEU A 195 -15.67 -34.28 -24.59
C LEU A 195 -17.11 -34.61 -25.03
N ILE A 196 -17.73 -33.76 -25.85
CA ILE A 196 -19.01 -34.08 -26.49
C ILE A 196 -18.70 -35.00 -27.67
N ILE A 197 -19.05 -36.28 -27.54
CA ILE A 197 -18.98 -37.27 -28.62
C ILE A 197 -20.31 -37.19 -29.39
N PHE A 198 -20.24 -36.94 -30.72
CA PHE A 198 -21.37 -37.02 -31.64
C PHE A 198 -21.46 -38.40 -32.29
#